data_AF-A0A1M6SQG4-F1
#
_entry.id   AF-A0A1M6SQG4-F1
#
_cell.length_a   1.000
_cell.length_b   1.000
_cell.length_c   1.000
_cell.angle_alpha   90.00
_cell.angle_beta   90.00
_cell.angle_gamma   90.00
#
_symmetry.space_group_name_H-M   'P 1'
#
loop_
_entity.id
_entity.type
_entity.pdbx_description
1 polymer ?
#
loop_
_entity_poly.entity_id
_entity_poly.type
_entity_poly.pdbx_seq_one_letter_code
_entity_poly.pdbx_strand_id
1 'polypeptide(L)'
;MKSKILTAAIFAICGAISTPFAVMDIPNTQPKVDASFWNQVLDKTWSGLKKRNIEPYENGVGAGLIHRPKSEYPGDAVSEAVGYGMLVALYANDQETFNKIWEAANKNMWNGSYYDWQLKLSGSKSEGAATDAEEDIIMSLVFADKLVQAGKWQDFTTSDGRKYLDHAKKMMGKMWETSQITSQGTLAPGAGWGGENFVNVGYFSPAWYKIFAKYDSNHDWNKVVDRSYEIIGNSPGYALGMVPDWMKPDGSPSGSLGYNAYFNAKAFFKDAIRILWRVAIDAIWFDEPRAKSFLQNSMKFINSIGGAEAANFFQMDGQLLPAEDVWEDMLAGTITRHRREHSPLTIGMWATAAMAVGTDDDKKAFSMEMAKFYDKDADYFGLAVDPSGAEEDTLHNEMYFEQFLGWFGTSLMTGVFSNIIDDIDNPKQNAPGLTTEVSTPKEETPEENPNDNPDKEPGKEQDAIGNSMATPVAESSIRVQRKNGQIQIFRKDSENHWTVYGLNGKRLFKVQ
;
A
#
# COMPACT_ATOMS: atom_id res chain seq x y z
N MET A 1 60.53 -17.80 -38.59
CA MET A 1 60.04 -16.64 -37.81
C MET A 1 58.85 -15.99 -38.52
N LYS A 2 57.63 -16.36 -38.17
CA LYS A 2 56.42 -15.51 -38.28
C LYS A 2 55.47 -15.98 -37.18
N SER A 3 55.47 -15.25 -36.07
CA SER A 3 54.59 -15.44 -34.93
C SER A 3 53.17 -15.04 -35.33
N LYS A 4 52.21 -15.95 -35.17
CA LYS A 4 50.77 -15.65 -35.25
C LYS A 4 50.31 -15.32 -33.83
N ILE A 5 50.02 -14.05 -33.57
CA ILE A 5 49.31 -13.63 -32.37
C ILE A 5 47.81 -13.74 -32.69
N LEU A 6 47.14 -14.63 -31.97
CA LEU A 6 45.69 -14.82 -32.01
C LEU A 6 45.09 -13.80 -31.04
N THR A 7 44.42 -12.77 -31.56
CA THR A 7 43.68 -11.81 -30.72
C THR A 7 42.35 -12.44 -30.34
N ALA A 8 42.21 -12.89 -29.10
CA ALA A 8 40.94 -13.33 -28.53
C ALA A 8 40.05 -12.10 -28.30
N ALA A 9 38.95 -12.00 -29.05
CA ALA A 9 37.89 -11.05 -28.78
C ALA A 9 37.10 -11.54 -27.55
N ILE A 10 37.30 -10.88 -26.42
CA ILE A 10 36.44 -11.05 -25.24
C ILE A 10 35.13 -10.32 -25.56
N PHE A 11 34.10 -11.08 -25.94
CA PHE A 11 32.73 -10.59 -25.91
C PHE A 11 32.28 -10.54 -24.44
N ALA A 12 32.29 -9.34 -23.86
CA ALA A 12 31.59 -9.09 -22.61
C ALA A 12 30.09 -9.17 -22.89
N ILE A 13 29.48 -10.31 -22.54
CA ILE A 13 28.02 -10.45 -22.50
C ILE A 13 27.57 -9.71 -21.23
N CYS A 14 27.33 -8.40 -21.35
CA CYS A 14 26.48 -7.68 -20.40
C CYS A 14 25.03 -8.02 -20.71
N GLY A 15 24.60 -9.22 -20.31
CA GLY A 15 23.20 -9.59 -20.23
C GLY A 15 22.66 -9.22 -18.86
N ALA A 16 22.47 -7.94 -18.58
CA ALA A 16 21.54 -7.57 -17.52
C ALA A 16 20.14 -7.90 -18.05
N ILE A 17 19.62 -9.07 -17.69
CA ILE A 17 18.20 -9.38 -17.87
C ILE A 17 17.46 -8.52 -16.84
N SER A 18 17.27 -7.24 -17.14
CA SER A 18 16.28 -6.43 -16.44
C SER A 18 14.93 -6.90 -16.94
N THR A 19 14.22 -7.70 -16.16
CA THR A 19 12.76 -7.71 -16.29
C THR A 19 12.30 -6.26 -16.12
N PRO A 20 11.63 -5.65 -17.10
CA PRO A 20 11.13 -4.29 -16.92
C PRO A 20 10.01 -4.40 -15.87
N PHE A 21 10.32 -4.02 -14.64
CA PHE A 21 9.31 -3.84 -13.61
C PHE A 21 8.36 -2.72 -14.02
N ALA A 22 7.09 -2.84 -13.67
CA ALA A 22 6.11 -1.82 -14.01
C ALA A 22 6.27 -0.59 -13.12
N VAL A 23 6.68 -0.74 -11.84
CA VAL A 23 6.91 0.39 -10.93
C VAL A 23 7.74 1.52 -11.55
N MET A 24 7.35 2.74 -11.19
CA MET A 24 7.94 3.97 -11.69
C MET A 24 9.40 4.09 -11.26
N ASP A 25 10.31 3.88 -12.22
CA ASP A 25 11.74 4.09 -12.03
C ASP A 25 12.15 5.47 -12.57
N ILE A 26 12.24 6.44 -11.67
CA ILE A 26 12.84 7.75 -11.92
C ILE A 26 14.10 7.85 -11.05
N PRO A 27 15.28 8.05 -11.65
CA PRO A 27 16.53 8.14 -10.91
C PRO A 27 16.49 9.20 -9.80
N ASN A 28 16.84 8.79 -8.59
CA ASN A 28 16.78 9.65 -7.40
C ASN A 28 17.84 9.27 -6.34
N THR A 29 18.06 10.17 -5.39
CA THR A 29 19.06 10.03 -4.32
C THR A 29 18.47 9.58 -2.99
N GLN A 30 17.18 9.19 -2.95
CA GLN A 30 16.55 8.71 -1.73
C GLN A 30 17.31 7.45 -1.24
N PRO A 31 17.49 7.27 0.09
CA PRO A 31 18.04 6.03 0.61
C PRO A 31 17.20 4.83 0.14
N LYS A 32 17.85 3.71 -0.16
CA LYS A 32 17.20 2.50 -0.70
C LYS A 32 17.69 1.26 0.04
N VAL A 33 16.82 0.28 0.23
CA VAL A 33 17.16 -1.05 0.74
C VAL A 33 16.40 -2.11 -0.04
N ASP A 34 17.10 -3.16 -0.50
CA ASP A 34 16.55 -4.31 -1.22
C ASP A 34 15.62 -3.96 -2.40
N ALA A 35 15.89 -2.83 -3.08
CA ALA A 35 14.98 -2.25 -4.07
C ALA A 35 14.61 -3.22 -5.20
N SER A 36 15.57 -4.03 -5.68
CA SER A 36 15.29 -5.00 -6.75
C SER A 36 14.33 -6.12 -6.34
N PHE A 37 14.31 -6.52 -5.07
CA PHE A 37 13.37 -7.52 -4.55
C PHE A 37 12.01 -6.87 -4.34
N TRP A 38 11.99 -5.75 -3.61
CA TRP A 38 10.75 -5.09 -3.23
C TRP A 38 9.99 -4.51 -4.42
N ASN A 39 10.67 -4.05 -5.47
CA ASN A 39 9.99 -3.57 -6.68
C ASN A 39 9.13 -4.66 -7.34
N GLN A 40 9.55 -5.93 -7.31
CA GLN A 40 8.73 -7.04 -7.82
C GLN A 40 7.52 -7.31 -6.92
N VAL A 41 7.71 -7.18 -5.61
CA VAL A 41 6.63 -7.32 -4.62
C VAL A 41 5.60 -6.20 -4.78
N LEU A 42 6.04 -4.96 -4.99
CA LEU A 42 5.16 -3.81 -5.24
C LEU A 42 4.28 -4.01 -6.49
N ASP A 43 4.84 -4.56 -7.57
CA ASP A 43 4.08 -4.91 -8.79
C ASP A 43 3.02 -6.00 -8.53
N LYS A 44 3.42 -7.08 -7.83
CA LYS A 44 2.52 -8.19 -7.48
C LYS A 44 1.39 -7.74 -6.57
N THR A 45 1.71 -6.97 -5.53
CA THR A 45 0.74 -6.50 -4.54
C THR A 45 -0.22 -5.46 -5.11
N TRP A 46 0.24 -4.60 -6.03
CA TRP A 46 -0.67 -3.72 -6.79
C TRP A 46 -1.64 -4.52 -7.66
N SER A 47 -1.14 -5.55 -8.35
CA SER A 47 -1.99 -6.45 -9.15
C SER A 47 -3.06 -7.13 -8.30
N GLY A 48 -2.71 -7.60 -7.10
CA GLY A 48 -3.67 -8.19 -6.17
C GLY A 48 -4.68 -7.18 -5.61
N LEU A 49 -4.25 -5.94 -5.32
CA LEU A 49 -5.16 -4.86 -4.93
C LEU A 49 -6.23 -4.61 -6.00
N LYS A 50 -5.86 -4.53 -7.29
CA LYS A 50 -6.82 -4.38 -8.38
C LYS A 50 -7.82 -5.54 -8.43
N LYS A 51 -7.32 -6.78 -8.37
CA LYS A 51 -8.12 -8.01 -8.40
C LYS A 51 -9.10 -8.13 -7.24
N ARG A 52 -8.74 -7.63 -6.04
CA ARG A 52 -9.58 -7.71 -4.84
C ARG A 52 -10.53 -6.52 -4.68
N ASN A 53 -10.11 -5.32 -5.08
CA ASN A 53 -10.76 -4.08 -4.68
C ASN A 53 -11.34 -3.27 -5.85
N ILE A 54 -11.00 -3.57 -7.11
CA ILE A 54 -11.52 -2.85 -8.29
C ILE A 54 -12.29 -3.81 -9.21
N GLU A 55 -11.63 -4.88 -9.67
CA GLU A 55 -12.18 -5.82 -10.67
C GLU A 55 -13.54 -6.43 -10.29
N PRO A 56 -13.82 -6.79 -9.02
CA PRO A 56 -15.12 -7.37 -8.65
C PRO A 56 -16.30 -6.39 -8.79
N TYR A 57 -16.03 -5.09 -8.91
CA TYR A 57 -17.01 -4.00 -8.89
C TYR A 57 -17.20 -3.32 -10.27
N GLU A 58 -16.52 -3.81 -11.31
CA GLU A 58 -16.47 -3.22 -12.66
C GLU A 58 -17.83 -3.06 -13.35
N ASN A 59 -18.82 -3.86 -12.95
CA ASN A 59 -20.17 -3.82 -13.51
C ASN A 59 -21.20 -3.22 -12.53
N GLY A 60 -20.75 -2.60 -11.43
CA GLY A 60 -21.58 -2.15 -10.32
C GLY A 60 -21.59 -0.64 -10.08
N VAL A 61 -22.22 -0.25 -8.96
CA VAL A 61 -22.15 1.12 -8.44
C VAL A 61 -20.69 1.44 -8.11
N GLY A 62 -20.20 2.58 -8.59
CA GLY A 62 -18.81 2.97 -8.35
C GLY A 62 -17.78 2.26 -9.23
N ALA A 63 -18.18 1.59 -10.32
CA ALA A 63 -17.26 0.94 -11.25
C ALA A 63 -16.03 1.81 -11.58
N GLY A 64 -14.84 1.27 -11.32
CA GLY A 64 -13.55 1.96 -11.43
C GLY A 64 -12.99 2.54 -10.13
N LEU A 65 -13.80 2.63 -9.06
CA LEU A 65 -13.33 2.98 -7.72
C LEU A 65 -12.64 1.80 -7.04
N ILE A 66 -11.93 2.10 -5.95
CA ILE A 66 -11.40 1.10 -5.04
C ILE A 66 -12.39 0.89 -3.91
N HIS A 67 -12.96 -0.30 -3.88
CA HIS A 67 -13.97 -0.71 -2.92
C HIS A 67 -13.34 -1.42 -1.72
N ARG A 68 -13.98 -1.31 -0.57
CA ARG A 68 -13.65 -2.01 0.68
C ARG A 68 -14.61 -3.18 0.83
N PRO A 69 -14.23 -4.42 0.44
CA PRO A 69 -15.21 -5.51 0.33
C PRO A 69 -15.84 -5.89 1.66
N LYS A 70 -15.20 -5.53 2.76
CA LYS A 70 -15.49 -6.03 4.10
C LYS A 70 -15.73 -4.92 5.15
N SER A 71 -15.91 -3.68 4.71
CA SER A 71 -16.25 -2.55 5.58
C SER A 71 -17.63 -2.73 6.24
N GLU A 72 -17.98 -1.81 7.13
CA GLU A 72 -19.30 -1.66 7.75
C GLU A 72 -20.45 -1.46 6.77
N TYR A 73 -20.13 -0.97 5.57
CA TYR A 73 -21.04 -0.97 4.43
C TYR A 73 -20.37 -1.83 3.34
N PRO A 74 -20.43 -3.17 3.42
CA PRO A 74 -19.59 -4.06 2.62
C PRO A 74 -19.62 -3.71 1.12
N GLY A 75 -18.44 -3.48 0.57
CA GLY A 75 -18.24 -3.09 -0.82
C GLY A 75 -18.49 -1.60 -1.09
N ASP A 76 -18.56 -0.75 -0.07
CA ASP A 76 -18.49 0.69 -0.29
C ASP A 76 -17.12 1.13 -0.82
N ALA A 77 -17.05 2.36 -1.33
CA ALA A 77 -15.82 3.03 -1.67
C ALA A 77 -15.72 4.31 -0.84
N VAL A 78 -14.50 4.67 -0.42
CA VAL A 78 -14.24 5.91 0.34
C VAL A 78 -13.26 6.80 -0.40
N SER A 79 -13.32 8.11 -0.18
CA SER A 79 -12.45 9.07 -0.87
C SER A 79 -10.97 8.84 -0.52
N GLU A 80 -10.66 8.42 0.70
CA GLU A 80 -9.31 7.99 1.11
C GLU A 80 -8.77 6.91 0.15
N ALA A 81 -9.61 5.93 -0.20
CA ALA A 81 -9.25 4.86 -1.12
C ALA A 81 -8.96 5.35 -2.54
N VAL A 82 -9.65 6.41 -2.96
CA VAL A 82 -9.36 7.08 -4.23
C VAL A 82 -7.98 7.71 -4.19
N GLY A 83 -7.66 8.49 -3.14
CA GLY A 83 -6.35 9.11 -2.96
C GLY A 83 -5.22 8.09 -2.94
N TYR A 84 -5.34 7.06 -2.09
CA TYR A 84 -4.33 6.01 -2.01
C TYR A 84 -4.20 5.22 -3.30
N GLY A 85 -5.32 4.89 -3.93
CA GLY A 85 -5.35 4.24 -5.23
C GLY A 85 -4.62 4.97 -6.32
N MET A 86 -4.86 6.28 -6.41
CA MET A 86 -4.20 7.14 -7.39
C MET A 86 -2.71 7.26 -7.08
N LEU A 87 -2.29 7.35 -5.82
CA LEU A 87 -0.87 7.33 -5.45
C LEU A 87 -0.20 6.00 -5.84
N VAL A 88 -0.80 4.86 -5.48
CA VAL A 88 -0.25 3.54 -5.82
C VAL A 88 -0.20 3.34 -7.33
N ALA A 89 -1.29 3.62 -8.06
CA ALA A 89 -1.31 3.50 -9.52
C ALA A 89 -0.26 4.40 -10.19
N LEU A 90 -0.04 5.61 -9.66
CA LEU A 90 0.97 6.53 -10.14
C LEU A 90 2.39 5.95 -9.97
N TYR A 91 2.76 5.51 -8.77
CA TYR A 91 4.08 4.95 -8.52
C TYR A 91 4.26 3.51 -9.04
N ALA A 92 3.17 2.78 -9.31
CA ALA A 92 3.18 1.54 -10.07
C ALA A 92 3.24 1.76 -11.60
N ASN A 93 3.30 3.03 -12.04
CA ASN A 93 3.29 3.45 -13.44
C ASN A 93 2.08 2.93 -14.26
N ASP A 94 0.95 2.76 -13.60
CA ASP A 94 -0.30 2.24 -14.16
C ASP A 94 -1.25 3.40 -14.50
N GLN A 95 -0.92 4.12 -15.58
CA GLN A 95 -1.68 5.29 -16.01
C GLN A 95 -3.16 4.95 -16.31
N GLU A 96 -3.43 3.77 -16.87
CA GLU A 96 -4.79 3.35 -17.21
C GLU A 96 -5.65 3.25 -15.95
N THR A 97 -5.17 2.55 -14.93
CA THR A 97 -5.93 2.39 -13.68
C THR A 97 -6.00 3.71 -12.91
N PHE A 98 -4.94 4.54 -12.94
CA PHE A 98 -4.98 5.90 -12.39
C PHE A 98 -6.15 6.71 -12.96
N ASN A 99 -6.25 6.76 -14.29
CA ASN A 99 -7.28 7.52 -14.99
C ASN A 99 -8.67 6.96 -14.71
N LYS A 100 -8.79 5.63 -14.65
CA LYS A 100 -10.04 4.95 -14.33
C LYS A 100 -10.56 5.31 -12.94
N ILE A 101 -9.69 5.28 -11.92
CA ILE A 101 -10.03 5.67 -10.55
C ILE A 101 -10.48 7.13 -10.52
N TRP A 102 -9.71 8.03 -11.14
CA TRP A 102 -10.02 9.45 -11.14
C TRP A 102 -11.33 9.78 -11.87
N GLU A 103 -11.58 9.19 -13.03
CA GLU A 103 -12.85 9.31 -13.77
C GLU A 103 -14.03 8.84 -12.91
N ALA A 104 -13.90 7.66 -12.28
CA ALA A 104 -14.95 7.10 -11.43
C ALA A 104 -15.20 7.98 -10.19
N ALA A 105 -14.16 8.52 -9.57
CA ALA A 105 -14.31 9.42 -8.43
C ALA A 105 -15.00 10.73 -8.82
N ASN A 106 -14.65 11.32 -9.96
CA ASN A 106 -15.31 12.54 -10.44
C ASN A 106 -16.79 12.30 -10.74
N LYS A 107 -17.12 11.16 -11.34
CA LYS A 107 -18.50 10.80 -11.67
C LYS A 107 -19.35 10.53 -10.44
N ASN A 108 -18.81 9.82 -9.46
CA ASN A 108 -19.61 9.25 -8.39
C ASN A 108 -19.48 10.00 -7.06
N MET A 109 -18.37 10.67 -6.78
CA MET A 109 -18.07 11.22 -5.45
C MET A 109 -17.84 12.73 -5.43
N TRP A 110 -17.32 13.32 -6.51
CA TRP A 110 -17.12 14.77 -6.60
C TRP A 110 -18.46 15.52 -6.65
N ASN A 111 -18.69 16.42 -5.70
CA ASN A 111 -19.94 17.19 -5.61
C ASN A 111 -19.84 18.63 -6.15
N GLY A 112 -18.68 19.02 -6.71
CA GLY A 112 -18.40 20.37 -7.18
C GLY A 112 -17.46 21.17 -6.26
N SER A 113 -17.33 20.75 -4.99
CA SER A 113 -16.46 21.37 -3.99
C SER A 113 -15.45 20.41 -3.39
N TYR A 114 -15.85 19.18 -3.07
CA TYR A 114 -14.99 18.12 -2.52
C TYR A 114 -15.51 16.75 -2.96
N TYR A 115 -14.76 15.68 -2.66
CA TYR A 115 -15.24 14.32 -2.84
C TYR A 115 -16.03 13.90 -1.59
N ASP A 116 -17.30 13.54 -1.75
CA ASP A 116 -18.09 12.97 -0.67
C ASP A 116 -17.40 11.70 -0.16
N TRP A 117 -17.15 11.61 1.14
CA TRP A 117 -16.17 10.67 1.68
C TRP A 117 -16.53 9.20 1.51
N GLN A 118 -17.79 8.85 1.24
CA GLN A 118 -18.23 7.46 1.06
C GLN A 118 -19.34 7.31 0.01
N LEU A 119 -19.18 6.30 -0.85
CA LEU A 119 -20.20 5.79 -1.77
C LEU A 119 -20.55 4.34 -1.40
N LYS A 120 -21.81 4.08 -1.04
CA LYS A 120 -22.30 2.74 -0.71
C LYS A 120 -22.78 2.01 -1.96
N LEU A 121 -22.81 0.67 -1.94
CA LEU A 121 -23.34 -0.14 -3.05
C LEU A 121 -24.82 0.12 -3.37
N SER A 122 -25.56 0.74 -2.47
CA SER A 122 -26.93 1.22 -2.74
C SER A 122 -26.98 2.44 -3.69
N GLY A 123 -25.83 3.05 -4.00
CA GLY A 123 -25.73 4.32 -4.73
C GLY A 123 -25.84 5.56 -3.85
N SER A 124 -26.17 5.40 -2.56
CA SER A 124 -26.20 6.51 -1.61
C SER A 124 -24.79 6.95 -1.18
N LYS A 125 -24.65 8.24 -0.89
CA LYS A 125 -23.39 8.85 -0.44
C LYS A 125 -23.49 9.30 1.00
N SER A 126 -22.39 9.19 1.74
CA SER A 126 -22.22 9.98 2.97
C SER A 126 -21.50 11.27 2.56
N GLU A 127 -22.18 12.40 2.69
CA GLU A 127 -21.68 13.70 2.26
C GLU A 127 -20.62 14.24 3.23
N GLY A 128 -19.73 15.08 2.71
CA GLY A 128 -18.64 15.71 3.46
C GLY A 128 -17.27 15.22 2.99
N ALA A 129 -16.27 16.09 3.11
CA ALA A 129 -14.90 15.80 2.72
C ALA A 129 -14.16 15.03 3.83
N ALA A 130 -13.24 14.16 3.45
CA ALA A 130 -12.18 13.65 4.32
C ALA A 130 -10.86 14.21 3.78
N THR A 131 -10.28 15.17 4.49
CA THR A 131 -9.28 16.08 3.92
C THR A 131 -7.98 15.40 3.47
N ASP A 132 -7.62 14.28 4.09
CA ASP A 132 -6.53 13.40 3.64
C ASP A 132 -6.73 12.91 2.20
N ALA A 133 -7.97 12.57 1.83
CA ALA A 133 -8.29 12.18 0.47
C ALA A 133 -8.07 13.33 -0.53
N GLU A 134 -8.49 14.55 -0.19
CA GLU A 134 -8.29 15.70 -1.08
C GLU A 134 -6.81 15.97 -1.34
N GLU A 135 -5.97 16.00 -0.30
CA GLU A 135 -4.54 16.28 -0.47
C GLU A 135 -3.84 15.18 -1.29
N ASP A 136 -4.20 13.91 -1.12
CA ASP A 136 -3.60 12.81 -1.88
C ASP A 136 -4.05 12.82 -3.34
N ILE A 137 -5.33 13.07 -3.61
CA ILE A 137 -5.84 13.23 -5.00
C ILE A 137 -5.15 14.43 -5.68
N ILE A 138 -5.02 15.57 -4.99
CA ILE A 138 -4.34 16.75 -5.54
C ILE A 138 -2.89 16.42 -5.88
N MET A 139 -2.16 15.78 -4.97
CA MET A 139 -0.76 15.42 -5.20
C MET A 139 -0.61 14.48 -6.40
N SER A 140 -1.44 13.43 -6.45
CA SER A 140 -1.50 12.50 -7.56
C SER A 140 -1.73 13.20 -8.91
N LEU A 141 -2.64 14.17 -8.98
CA LEU A 141 -2.91 14.91 -10.22
C LEU A 141 -1.76 15.84 -10.62
N VAL A 142 -1.13 16.51 -9.65
CA VAL A 142 0.06 17.34 -9.90
C VAL A 142 1.21 16.50 -10.47
N PHE A 143 1.45 15.32 -9.90
CA PHE A 143 2.48 14.40 -10.40
C PHE A 143 2.12 13.77 -11.75
N ALA A 144 0.86 13.41 -11.97
CA ALA A 144 0.39 12.91 -13.27
C ALA A 144 0.63 13.95 -14.39
N ASP A 145 0.29 15.22 -14.14
CA ASP A 145 0.57 16.31 -15.08
C ASP A 145 2.06 16.45 -15.37
N LYS A 146 2.91 16.36 -14.32
CA LYS A 146 4.37 16.39 -14.49
C LYS A 146 4.89 15.25 -15.36
N LEU A 147 4.35 14.04 -15.20
CA LEU A 147 4.71 12.87 -15.99
C LEU A 147 4.30 13.03 -17.47
N VAL A 148 3.15 13.67 -17.73
CA VAL A 148 2.73 14.04 -19.10
C VAL A 148 3.67 15.05 -19.71
N GLN A 149 4.02 16.12 -18.98
CA GLN A 149 4.98 17.13 -19.46
C GLN A 149 6.36 16.53 -19.79
N ALA A 150 6.77 15.50 -19.04
CA ALA A 150 8.01 14.77 -19.27
C ALA A 150 7.92 13.69 -20.37
N GLY A 151 6.75 13.52 -21.02
CA GLY A 151 6.53 12.52 -22.06
C GLY A 151 6.54 11.07 -21.55
N LYS A 152 6.41 10.87 -20.22
CA LYS A 152 6.35 9.53 -19.60
C LYS A 152 4.93 8.97 -19.62
N TRP A 153 3.93 9.83 -19.46
CA TRP A 153 2.51 9.53 -19.53
C TRP A 153 1.85 10.24 -20.72
N GLN A 154 0.73 9.73 -21.20
CA GLN A 154 -0.07 10.39 -22.25
C GLN A 154 -0.99 11.46 -21.65
N ASP A 155 -1.31 12.53 -22.39
CA ASP A 155 -2.32 13.48 -21.93
C ASP A 155 -3.67 12.77 -21.76
N PHE A 156 -4.44 13.18 -20.75
CA PHE A 156 -5.76 12.62 -20.44
C PHE A 156 -6.72 13.74 -20.09
N THR A 157 -7.98 13.56 -20.48
CA THR A 157 -9.08 14.46 -20.14
C THR A 157 -10.27 13.59 -19.78
N THR A 158 -10.90 13.86 -18.63
CA THR A 158 -12.09 13.11 -18.18
C THR A 158 -13.23 13.28 -19.19
N SER A 159 -14.23 12.41 -19.12
CA SER A 159 -15.40 12.50 -20.01
C SER A 159 -16.15 13.83 -19.92
N ASP A 160 -16.02 14.53 -18.79
CA ASP A 160 -16.61 15.84 -18.54
C ASP A 160 -15.59 17.00 -18.62
N GLY A 161 -14.44 16.78 -19.26
CA GLY A 161 -13.54 17.83 -19.72
C GLY A 161 -12.49 18.32 -18.72
N ARG A 162 -12.23 17.60 -17.63
CA ARG A 162 -11.20 17.97 -16.63
C ARG A 162 -9.84 17.50 -17.07
N LYS A 163 -8.84 18.36 -16.89
CA LYS A 163 -7.41 18.03 -16.98
C LYS A 163 -6.80 17.93 -15.60
N TYR A 164 -5.71 17.18 -15.46
CA TYR A 164 -5.09 16.89 -14.16
C TYR A 164 -4.78 18.15 -13.35
N LEU A 165 -3.92 19.04 -13.87
CA LEU A 165 -3.46 20.21 -13.13
C LEU A 165 -4.58 21.24 -12.88
N ASP A 166 -5.47 21.43 -13.86
CA ASP A 166 -6.58 22.37 -13.72
C ASP A 166 -7.54 21.94 -12.61
N HIS A 167 -7.83 20.64 -12.51
CA HIS A 167 -8.67 20.10 -11.44
C HIS A 167 -7.94 20.12 -10.09
N ALA A 168 -6.64 19.82 -10.05
CA ALA A 168 -5.83 19.92 -8.83
C ALA A 168 -5.86 21.35 -8.24
N LYS A 169 -5.63 22.38 -9.07
CA LYS A 169 -5.71 23.79 -8.66
C LYS A 169 -7.10 24.19 -8.17
N LYS A 170 -8.15 23.69 -8.85
CA LYS A 170 -9.53 23.90 -8.40
C LYS A 170 -9.76 23.30 -7.01
N MET A 171 -9.30 22.09 -6.78
CA MET A 171 -9.42 21.43 -5.47
C MET A 171 -8.64 22.17 -4.37
N MET A 172 -7.40 22.62 -4.65
CA MET A 172 -6.63 23.45 -3.71
C MET A 172 -7.44 24.66 -3.26
N GLY A 173 -8.00 25.43 -4.21
CA GLY A 173 -8.86 26.58 -3.87
C GLY A 173 -10.10 26.17 -3.07
N LYS A 174 -10.72 25.04 -3.42
CA LYS A 174 -11.89 24.53 -2.68
C LYS A 174 -11.58 24.16 -1.23
N MET A 175 -10.41 23.58 -0.93
CA MET A 175 -10.04 23.27 0.46
C MET A 175 -10.06 24.52 1.36
N TRP A 176 -9.65 25.68 0.83
CA TRP A 176 -9.72 26.96 1.56
C TRP A 176 -11.16 27.48 1.63
N GLU A 177 -11.90 27.44 0.52
CA GLU A 177 -13.31 27.90 0.48
C GLU A 177 -14.22 27.10 1.43
N THR A 178 -13.94 25.81 1.62
CA THR A 178 -14.76 24.88 2.42
C THR A 178 -14.24 24.71 3.84
N SER A 179 -13.25 25.52 4.26
CA SER A 179 -12.64 25.46 5.60
C SER A 179 -12.03 24.10 5.95
N GLN A 180 -11.57 23.34 4.96
CA GLN A 180 -10.63 22.23 5.18
C GLN A 180 -9.25 22.77 5.58
N ILE A 181 -8.89 23.97 5.12
CA ILE A 181 -7.83 24.77 5.70
C ILE A 181 -8.45 25.97 6.43
N THR A 182 -8.20 26.11 7.73
CA THR A 182 -8.71 27.25 8.49
C THR A 182 -7.92 28.53 8.18
N SER A 183 -8.46 29.68 8.56
CA SER A 183 -7.73 30.96 8.43
C SER A 183 -6.43 31.00 9.26
N GLN A 184 -6.27 30.11 10.25
CA GLN A 184 -5.04 29.93 11.02
C GLN A 184 -4.03 29.00 10.34
N GLY A 185 -4.37 28.42 9.19
CA GLY A 185 -3.56 27.41 8.49
C GLY A 185 -3.70 26.00 9.07
N THR A 186 -4.67 25.76 9.96
CA THR A 186 -4.89 24.42 10.51
C THR A 186 -5.59 23.55 9.46
N LEU A 187 -5.04 22.36 9.20
CA LEU A 187 -5.72 21.35 8.40
C LEU A 187 -6.86 20.72 9.22
N ALA A 188 -8.09 21.02 8.85
CA ALA A 188 -9.27 20.40 9.41
C ALA A 188 -9.49 19.01 8.79
N PRO A 189 -10.00 18.03 9.55
CA PRO A 189 -10.23 16.67 9.07
C PRO A 189 -11.30 16.54 7.99
N GLY A 190 -12.19 17.54 7.86
CA GLY A 190 -13.17 17.58 6.78
C GLY A 190 -13.70 18.99 6.52
N ALA A 191 -14.49 19.14 5.45
CA ALA A 191 -15.06 20.42 5.05
C ALA A 191 -15.98 21.00 6.14
N GLY A 192 -15.58 22.14 6.71
CA GLY A 192 -16.30 22.82 7.78
C GLY A 192 -16.35 22.06 9.11
N TRP A 193 -15.56 21.00 9.27
CA TRP A 193 -15.60 20.10 10.44
C TRP A 193 -14.21 19.92 11.06
N GLY A 194 -14.09 20.25 12.35
CA GLY A 194 -12.83 20.22 13.10
C GLY A 194 -12.08 21.56 13.05
N GLY A 195 -10.80 21.54 12.67
CA GLY A 195 -9.93 22.71 12.67
C GLY A 195 -9.48 23.05 14.09
N GLU A 196 -9.83 24.24 14.60
CA GLU A 196 -9.39 24.65 15.93
C GLU A 196 -10.04 23.86 17.09
N ASN A 197 -11.14 23.16 16.82
CA ASN A 197 -11.80 22.32 17.83
C ASN A 197 -11.13 20.95 18.00
N PHE A 198 -10.65 20.37 16.89
CA PHE A 198 -9.94 19.11 16.82
C PHE A 198 -9.38 18.89 15.41
N VAL A 199 -8.30 18.13 15.35
CA VAL A 199 -7.61 17.70 14.13
C VAL A 199 -7.40 16.19 14.15
N ASN A 200 -7.22 15.60 12.97
CA ASN A 200 -6.63 14.27 12.83
C ASN A 200 -5.18 14.47 12.39
N VAL A 201 -4.23 14.16 13.26
CA VAL A 201 -2.82 14.48 12.99
C VAL A 201 -2.23 13.55 11.94
N GLY A 202 -2.77 12.35 11.78
CA GLY A 202 -2.39 11.42 10.72
C GLY A 202 -2.62 11.95 9.30
N TYR A 203 -3.44 13.00 9.15
CA TYR A 203 -3.71 13.67 7.86
C TYR A 203 -2.68 14.74 7.53
N PHE A 204 -1.73 15.07 8.42
CA PHE A 204 -0.81 16.18 8.13
C PHE A 204 0.28 15.74 7.17
N SER A 205 0.28 16.31 5.96
CA SER A 205 1.25 16.07 4.88
C SER A 205 2.04 17.34 4.52
N PRO A 206 2.95 17.86 5.38
CA PRO A 206 3.66 19.12 5.12
C PRO A 206 4.41 19.17 3.79
N ALA A 207 4.97 18.04 3.33
CA ALA A 207 5.59 17.94 2.01
C ALA A 207 4.60 18.29 0.88
N TRP A 208 3.31 17.95 1.04
CA TRP A 208 2.28 18.22 0.02
C TRP A 208 2.03 19.71 -0.06
N TYR A 209 1.91 20.36 1.09
CA TYR A 209 1.66 21.80 1.17
C TYR A 209 2.83 22.60 0.58
N LYS A 210 4.09 22.15 0.75
CA LYS A 210 5.26 22.75 0.09
C LYS A 210 5.20 22.63 -1.44
N ILE A 211 4.64 21.55 -1.97
CA ILE A 211 4.40 21.39 -3.40
C ILE A 211 3.21 22.27 -3.82
N PHE A 212 2.10 22.27 -3.08
CA PHE A 212 0.90 23.05 -3.39
C PHE A 212 1.19 24.55 -3.45
N ALA A 213 2.07 25.06 -2.58
CA ALA A 213 2.56 26.44 -2.60
C ALA A 213 3.16 26.86 -3.96
N LYS A 214 3.65 25.91 -4.77
CA LYS A 214 4.19 26.18 -6.11
C LYS A 214 3.08 26.31 -7.18
N TYR A 215 1.90 25.77 -6.92
CA TYR A 215 0.79 25.69 -7.88
C TYR A 215 -0.42 26.56 -7.51
N ASP A 216 -0.50 27.01 -6.27
CA ASP A 216 -1.52 27.93 -5.77
C ASP A 216 -0.87 29.06 -4.96
N SER A 217 -0.64 30.20 -5.64
CA SER A 217 -0.07 31.39 -5.03
C SER A 217 -1.11 32.30 -4.36
N ASN A 218 -2.40 31.97 -4.42
CA ASN A 218 -3.45 32.79 -3.82
C ASN A 218 -3.64 32.48 -2.32
N HIS A 219 -3.13 31.34 -1.86
CA HIS A 219 -3.25 30.89 -0.49
C HIS A 219 -1.90 30.59 0.16
N ASP A 220 -1.84 30.76 1.48
CA ASP A 220 -0.60 30.61 2.25
C ASP A 220 -0.40 29.17 2.72
N TRP A 221 0.02 28.30 1.80
CA TRP A 221 0.33 26.91 2.10
C TRP A 221 1.53 26.73 3.03
N ASN A 222 2.46 27.70 3.08
CA ASN A 222 3.60 27.65 4.02
C ASN A 222 3.12 27.86 5.46
N LYS A 223 2.10 28.69 5.68
CA LYS A 223 1.43 28.77 6.98
C LYS A 223 0.85 27.43 7.42
N VAL A 224 0.33 26.63 6.49
CA VAL A 224 -0.19 25.28 6.79
C VAL A 224 0.95 24.36 7.23
N VAL A 225 2.09 24.39 6.54
CA VAL A 225 3.32 23.66 6.95
C VAL A 225 3.72 24.02 8.38
N ASP A 226 3.82 25.31 8.68
CA ASP A 226 4.26 25.77 10.00
C ASP A 226 3.26 25.40 11.09
N ARG A 227 1.96 25.56 10.82
CA ARG A 227 0.89 25.19 11.74
C ARG A 227 0.83 23.68 11.99
N SER A 228 1.05 22.85 10.97
CA SER A 228 1.13 21.40 11.14
C SER A 228 2.24 21.00 12.11
N TYR A 229 3.46 21.54 11.95
CA TYR A 229 4.55 21.21 12.87
C TYR A 229 4.40 21.80 14.26
N GLU A 230 3.77 22.98 14.40
CA GLU A 230 3.38 23.51 15.72
C GLU A 230 2.47 22.53 16.45
N ILE A 231 1.41 22.06 15.79
CA ILE A 231 0.44 21.13 16.38
C ILE A 231 1.06 19.76 16.67
N ILE A 232 1.89 19.22 15.77
CA ILE A 232 2.64 17.98 16.02
C ILE A 232 3.52 18.14 17.28
N GLY A 233 4.19 19.29 17.42
CA GLY A 233 5.01 19.63 18.59
C GLY A 233 4.24 19.66 19.91
N ASN A 234 2.93 19.92 19.87
CA ASN A 234 2.06 19.92 21.05
C ASN A 234 1.57 18.52 21.45
N SER A 235 1.86 17.49 20.65
CA SER A 235 1.43 16.12 20.96
C SER A 235 1.93 15.65 22.34
N PRO A 236 1.08 15.00 23.15
CA PRO A 236 1.52 14.39 24.41
C PRO A 236 2.53 13.26 24.19
N GLY A 237 2.56 12.65 22.99
CA GLY A 237 3.51 11.60 22.59
C GLY A 237 4.74 12.13 21.85
N TYR A 238 4.94 13.45 21.73
CA TYR A 238 6.01 14.02 20.88
C TYR A 238 7.41 13.53 21.26
N ALA A 239 7.69 13.35 22.55
CA ALA A 239 8.97 12.84 23.05
C ALA A 239 9.29 11.40 22.62
N LEU A 240 8.26 10.64 22.22
CA LEU A 240 8.36 9.28 21.67
C LEU A 240 8.18 9.27 20.15
N GLY A 241 8.04 10.44 19.52
CA GLY A 241 7.76 10.58 18.09
C GLY A 241 6.40 9.99 17.72
N MET A 242 5.39 10.22 18.57
CA MET A 242 4.02 9.75 18.40
C MET A 242 3.01 10.89 18.50
N VAL A 243 1.85 10.68 17.89
CA VAL A 243 0.67 11.55 17.97
C VAL A 243 -0.57 10.71 18.23
N PRO A 244 -1.61 11.20 18.91
CA PRO A 244 -2.89 10.49 18.95
C PRO A 244 -3.61 10.59 17.60
N ASP A 245 -4.54 9.67 17.32
CA ASP A 245 -5.37 9.71 16.11
C ASP A 245 -6.06 11.08 15.94
N TRP A 246 -6.59 11.58 17.06
CA TRP A 246 -7.28 12.87 17.14
C TRP A 246 -6.76 13.66 18.32
N MET A 247 -6.64 14.98 18.18
CA MET A 247 -6.35 15.89 19.30
C MET A 247 -6.85 17.29 18.98
N LYS A 248 -6.91 18.15 20.00
CA LYS A 248 -7.02 19.58 19.77
C LYS A 248 -5.65 20.13 19.34
N PRO A 249 -5.60 21.27 18.61
CA PRO A 249 -4.33 21.87 18.19
C PRO A 249 -3.34 22.16 19.33
N ASP A 250 -3.82 22.31 20.56
CA ASP A 250 -3.02 22.59 21.75
C ASP A 250 -2.43 21.34 22.44
N GLY A 251 -2.62 20.14 21.89
CA GLY A 251 -2.16 18.89 22.52
C GLY A 251 -3.21 18.17 23.35
N SER A 252 -4.29 18.85 23.75
CA SER A 252 -5.28 18.26 24.64
C SER A 252 -6.16 17.21 23.92
N PRO A 253 -6.66 16.18 24.64
CA PRO A 253 -7.52 15.18 24.03
C PRO A 253 -8.79 15.80 23.44
N SER A 254 -9.11 15.41 22.20
CA SER A 254 -10.36 15.78 21.52
C SER A 254 -11.55 14.91 21.92
N GLY A 255 -11.29 13.81 22.61
CA GLY A 255 -12.27 12.76 22.89
C GLY A 255 -12.34 11.71 21.78
N SER A 256 -13.31 10.81 21.86
CA SER A 256 -13.59 9.81 20.82
C SER A 256 -14.24 10.46 19.59
N LEU A 257 -13.48 10.58 18.50
CA LEU A 257 -13.92 11.13 17.22
C LEU A 257 -13.58 10.17 16.08
N GLY A 258 -14.31 10.30 14.97
CA GLY A 258 -14.12 9.46 13.79
C GLY A 258 -14.78 8.09 13.90
N TYR A 259 -14.64 7.31 12.83
CA TYR A 259 -15.33 6.04 12.65
C TYR A 259 -14.75 4.92 13.55
N ASN A 260 -13.46 4.94 13.85
CA ASN A 260 -12.76 3.97 14.71
C ASN A 260 -12.14 4.63 15.94
N ALA A 261 -12.91 5.50 16.60
CA ALA A 261 -12.45 6.25 17.77
C ALA A 261 -11.91 5.30 18.86
N TYR A 262 -10.59 5.23 18.98
CA TYR A 262 -9.94 4.32 19.91
C TYR A 262 -9.29 5.07 21.08
N PHE A 263 -9.41 4.46 22.27
CA PHE A 263 -8.73 4.86 23.50
C PHE A 263 -8.88 6.35 23.86
N ASN A 264 -9.99 6.96 23.44
CA ASN A 264 -10.34 8.36 23.69
C ASN A 264 -9.20 9.35 23.35
N ALA A 265 -8.60 9.19 22.15
CA ALA A 265 -7.50 10.04 21.68
C ALA A 265 -6.21 9.92 22.52
N LYS A 266 -5.91 8.71 23.02
CA LYS A 266 -4.71 8.44 23.83
C LYS A 266 -3.80 7.33 23.27
N ALA A 267 -4.03 6.92 22.03
CA ALA A 267 -3.25 5.89 21.35
C ALA A 267 -2.71 6.39 20.01
N PHE A 268 -1.48 5.97 19.70
CA PHE A 268 -0.85 6.03 18.40
C PHE A 268 -1.36 4.83 17.62
N PHE A 269 -2.47 5.01 16.91
CA PHE A 269 -3.23 3.93 16.32
C PHE A 269 -3.36 4.10 14.80
N LYS A 270 -4.44 3.58 14.20
CA LYS A 270 -4.57 3.41 12.75
C LYS A 270 -4.58 4.73 12.00
N ASP A 271 -5.20 5.77 12.57
CA ASP A 271 -5.17 7.07 11.91
C ASP A 271 -3.80 7.74 12.07
N ALA A 272 -3.30 7.79 13.30
CA ALA A 272 -2.07 8.49 13.65
C ALA A 272 -0.82 7.93 13.00
N ILE A 273 -0.72 6.60 12.81
CA ILE A 273 0.51 5.95 12.38
C ILE A 273 1.02 6.45 11.03
N ARG A 274 0.11 6.93 10.17
CA ARG A 274 0.42 7.54 8.87
C ARG A 274 1.33 8.77 9.00
N ILE A 275 1.34 9.45 10.16
CA ILE A 275 2.20 10.62 10.38
C ILE A 275 3.67 10.30 10.14
N LEU A 276 4.12 9.07 10.45
CA LEU A 276 5.50 8.65 10.21
C LEU A 276 5.83 8.75 8.72
N TRP A 277 4.97 8.21 7.87
CA TRP A 277 5.09 8.32 6.42
C TRP A 277 4.99 9.78 5.96
N ARG A 278 3.96 10.51 6.38
CA ARG A 278 3.72 11.88 5.94
C ARG A 278 4.90 12.82 6.22
N VAL A 279 5.52 12.72 7.41
CA VAL A 279 6.68 13.56 7.77
C VAL A 279 8.01 12.96 7.30
N ALA A 280 8.14 11.64 7.14
CA ALA A 280 9.32 11.03 6.53
C ALA A 280 9.53 11.54 5.11
N ILE A 281 8.45 11.70 4.35
CA ILE A 281 8.51 12.30 3.03
C ILE A 281 9.10 13.72 3.08
N ASP A 282 8.65 14.56 4.02
CA ASP A 282 9.14 15.93 4.14
C ASP A 282 10.62 16.00 4.58
N ALA A 283 11.03 15.06 5.44
CA ALA A 283 12.42 14.91 5.84
C ALA A 283 13.32 14.51 4.66
N ILE A 284 12.87 13.60 3.79
CA ILE A 284 13.64 13.10 2.65
C ILE A 284 13.63 14.09 1.49
N TRP A 285 12.47 14.66 1.15
CA TRP A 285 12.31 15.48 -0.06
C TRP A 285 12.76 16.93 0.13
N PHE A 286 12.64 17.46 1.35
CA PHE A 286 12.87 18.87 1.64
C PHE A 286 13.86 19.12 2.78
N ASP A 287 14.52 18.07 3.28
CA ASP A 287 15.48 18.15 4.37
C ASP A 287 14.89 18.79 5.66
N GLU A 288 13.58 18.68 5.88
CA GLU A 288 12.88 19.45 6.92
C GLU A 288 13.38 19.10 8.34
N PRO A 289 13.99 20.05 9.09
CA PRO A 289 14.55 19.76 10.42
C PRO A 289 13.50 19.38 11.46
N ARG A 290 12.28 19.92 11.38
CA ARG A 290 11.19 19.58 12.31
C ARG A 290 10.70 18.15 12.12
N ALA A 291 10.62 17.71 10.87
CA ALA A 291 10.31 16.32 10.50
C ALA A 291 11.39 15.37 11.04
N LYS A 292 12.67 15.67 10.78
CA LYS A 292 13.78 14.86 11.25
C LYS A 292 13.80 14.72 12.77
N SER A 293 13.55 15.81 13.49
CA SER A 293 13.52 15.81 14.96
C SER A 293 12.40 14.91 15.51
N PHE A 294 11.20 14.98 14.92
CA PHE A 294 10.09 14.10 15.29
C PHE A 294 10.42 12.61 15.01
N LEU A 295 10.93 12.30 13.82
CA LEU A 295 11.27 10.93 13.42
C LEU A 295 12.45 10.37 14.20
N GLN A 296 13.39 11.21 14.65
CA GLN A 296 14.49 10.80 15.53
C GLN A 296 13.96 10.36 16.89
N ASN A 297 12.93 11.03 17.42
CA ASN A 297 12.24 10.56 18.63
C ASN A 297 11.56 9.20 18.38
N SER A 298 10.91 9.03 17.22
CA SER A 298 10.30 7.75 16.82
C SER A 298 11.35 6.63 16.78
N MET A 299 12.47 6.85 16.08
CA MET A 299 13.55 5.85 15.96
C MET A 299 14.20 5.55 17.31
N LYS A 300 14.43 6.57 18.14
CA LYS A 300 14.96 6.38 19.50
C LYS A 300 14.02 5.51 20.34
N PHE A 301 12.73 5.76 20.28
CA PHE A 301 11.74 4.99 21.02
C PHE A 301 11.70 3.53 20.54
N ILE A 302 11.47 3.30 19.24
CA ILE A 302 11.26 1.94 18.73
C ILE A 302 12.50 1.07 18.93
N ASN A 303 13.70 1.63 18.73
CA ASN A 303 14.96 0.92 18.97
C ASN A 303 15.20 0.62 20.45
N SER A 304 14.61 1.38 21.38
CA SER A 304 14.72 1.10 22.82
C SER A 304 13.87 -0.09 23.28
N ILE A 305 12.91 -0.54 22.46
CA ILE A 305 11.96 -1.60 22.80
C ILE A 305 12.01 -2.82 21.86
N GLY A 306 12.97 -2.88 20.94
CA GLY A 306 13.18 -4.05 20.06
C GLY A 306 13.38 -3.74 18.57
N GLY A 307 13.34 -2.47 18.18
CA GLY A 307 13.55 -2.06 16.78
C GLY A 307 12.42 -2.55 15.87
N ALA A 308 12.76 -3.08 14.69
CA ALA A 308 11.77 -3.49 13.70
C ALA A 308 10.75 -4.52 14.22
N GLU A 309 11.20 -5.50 15.01
CA GLU A 309 10.33 -6.54 15.63
C GLU A 309 9.33 -5.96 16.65
N ALA A 310 9.56 -4.73 17.12
CA ALA A 310 8.66 -4.04 18.03
C ALA A 310 7.60 -3.19 17.31
N ALA A 311 7.64 -3.06 15.98
CA ALA A 311 6.71 -2.22 15.22
C ALA A 311 5.25 -2.55 15.56
N ASN A 312 4.52 -1.60 16.12
CA ASN A 312 3.16 -1.82 16.56
C ASN A 312 2.40 -0.50 16.74
N PHE A 313 1.19 -0.61 17.26
CA PHE A 313 0.46 0.50 17.87
C PHE A 313 0.79 0.62 19.36
N PHE A 314 0.72 1.84 19.87
CA PHE A 314 1.14 2.16 21.23
C PHE A 314 0.19 3.14 21.90
N GLN A 315 0.15 3.09 23.22
CA GLN A 315 -0.39 4.17 24.03
C GLN A 315 0.57 5.36 24.01
N MET A 316 0.08 6.57 24.28
CA MET A 316 0.91 7.79 24.26
C MET A 316 2.09 7.80 25.26
N ASP A 317 2.09 6.91 26.26
CA ASP A 317 3.18 6.72 27.20
C ASP A 317 4.24 5.69 26.74
N GLY A 318 4.06 5.12 25.53
CA GLY A 318 4.96 4.16 24.93
C GLY A 318 4.66 2.70 25.28
N GLN A 319 3.65 2.43 26.11
CA GLN A 319 3.21 1.04 26.33
C GLN A 319 2.53 0.50 25.07
N LEU A 320 2.70 -0.79 24.80
CA LEU A 320 1.89 -1.48 23.80
C LEU A 320 0.41 -1.36 24.17
N LEU A 321 -0.46 -1.44 23.16
CA LEU A 321 -1.88 -1.61 23.43
C LEU A 321 -2.11 -2.90 24.24
N PRO A 322 -3.10 -2.92 25.17
CA PRO A 322 -3.34 -4.07 26.01
C PRO A 322 -3.57 -5.33 25.18
N ALA A 323 -2.96 -6.45 25.58
CA ALA A 323 -2.98 -7.69 24.79
C ALA A 323 -4.40 -8.29 24.70
N GLU A 324 -5.20 -8.06 25.73
CA GLU A 324 -6.60 -8.46 25.83
C GLU A 324 -7.56 -7.52 25.08
N ASP A 325 -7.07 -6.38 24.59
CA ASP A 325 -7.93 -5.42 23.89
C ASP A 325 -8.24 -5.93 22.48
N VAL A 326 -9.52 -6.20 22.27
CA VAL A 326 -10.04 -6.78 21.06
C VAL A 326 -11.20 -5.95 20.52
N TRP A 327 -11.45 -6.09 19.23
CA TRP A 327 -12.60 -5.50 18.56
C TRP A 327 -13.28 -6.56 17.69
N GLU A 328 -14.61 -6.44 17.57
CA GLU A 328 -15.40 -7.32 16.73
C GLU A 328 -15.39 -6.80 15.29
N ASP A 329 -15.14 -7.70 14.34
CA ASP A 329 -15.11 -7.37 12.94
C ASP A 329 -16.45 -6.79 12.46
N MET A 330 -16.38 -5.89 11.49
CA MET A 330 -17.56 -5.15 11.03
C MET A 330 -18.51 -6.01 10.18
N LEU A 331 -18.18 -7.28 9.92
CA LEU A 331 -19.01 -8.26 9.24
C LEU A 331 -19.87 -9.06 10.24
N ALA A 332 -20.80 -8.36 10.87
CA ALA A 332 -21.77 -8.93 11.81
C ALA A 332 -21.17 -9.55 13.09
N GLY A 333 -19.99 -9.09 13.54
CA GLY A 333 -19.43 -9.40 14.85
C GLY A 333 -19.05 -10.88 15.02
N THR A 334 -18.64 -11.53 13.93
CA THR A 334 -18.36 -12.98 13.94
C THR A 334 -16.88 -13.30 14.18
N ILE A 335 -16.00 -12.32 14.02
CA ILE A 335 -14.55 -12.46 14.22
C ILE A 335 -14.10 -11.42 15.25
N THR A 336 -13.34 -11.85 16.26
CA THR A 336 -12.71 -10.98 17.24
C THR A 336 -11.23 -10.81 16.90
N ARG A 337 -10.74 -9.57 16.86
CA ARG A 337 -9.34 -9.24 16.51
C ARG A 337 -8.68 -8.41 17.59
N HIS A 338 -7.40 -8.66 17.82
CA HIS A 338 -6.61 -7.84 18.73
C HIS A 338 -6.37 -6.46 18.13
N ARG A 339 -6.44 -5.42 18.95
CA ARG A 339 -6.07 -4.05 18.52
C ARG A 339 -4.56 -3.87 18.43
N ARG A 340 -3.81 -4.59 19.26
CA ARG A 340 -2.36 -4.70 19.08
C ARG A 340 -2.08 -5.48 17.79
N GLU A 341 -1.23 -4.94 16.92
CA GLU A 341 -1.03 -5.45 15.58
C GLU A 341 0.43 -5.27 15.14
N HIS A 342 1.14 -6.38 14.92
CA HIS A 342 2.44 -6.37 14.24
C HIS A 342 2.21 -6.92 12.83
N SER A 343 2.18 -6.04 11.84
CA SER A 343 1.71 -6.33 10.49
C SER A 343 2.50 -5.50 9.46
N PRO A 344 2.39 -5.84 8.17
CA PRO A 344 2.89 -5.02 7.07
C PRO A 344 2.57 -3.52 7.20
N LEU A 345 1.38 -3.17 7.72
CA LEU A 345 1.01 -1.79 7.98
C LEU A 345 1.93 -1.13 9.01
N THR A 346 2.06 -1.75 10.19
CA THR A 346 2.85 -1.14 11.28
C THR A 346 4.33 -1.16 10.93
N ILE A 347 4.84 -2.26 10.38
CA ILE A 347 6.22 -2.38 9.91
C ILE A 347 6.50 -1.34 8.81
N GLY A 348 5.63 -1.21 7.82
CA GLY A 348 5.80 -0.28 6.71
C GLY A 348 5.84 1.19 7.16
N MET A 349 4.95 1.60 8.06
CA MET A 349 4.95 2.96 8.57
C MET A 349 6.18 3.24 9.45
N TRP A 350 6.57 2.33 10.33
CA TRP A 350 7.80 2.49 11.14
C TRP A 350 9.07 2.47 10.27
N ALA A 351 9.10 1.68 9.20
CA ALA A 351 10.17 1.67 8.22
C ALA A 351 10.38 3.05 7.59
N THR A 352 9.32 3.85 7.40
CA THR A 352 9.46 5.19 6.81
C THR A 352 10.32 6.12 7.68
N ALA A 353 10.23 6.01 9.01
CA ALA A 353 11.09 6.74 9.93
C ALA A 353 12.56 6.28 9.82
N ALA A 354 12.78 4.96 9.71
CA ALA A 354 14.11 4.40 9.51
C ALA A 354 14.75 4.85 8.19
N MET A 355 13.96 4.92 7.10
CA MET A 355 14.42 5.41 5.82
C MET A 355 14.82 6.89 5.86
N ALA A 356 14.08 7.71 6.61
CA ALA A 356 14.33 9.14 6.72
C ALA A 356 15.51 9.51 7.64
N VAL A 357 15.64 8.87 8.81
CA VAL A 357 16.62 9.27 9.85
C VAL A 357 17.33 8.12 10.54
N GLY A 358 16.99 6.88 10.24
CA GLY A 358 17.62 5.68 10.82
C GLY A 358 19.03 5.42 10.26
N THR A 359 19.78 4.60 10.96
CA THR A 359 21.06 4.05 10.51
C THR A 359 20.84 3.07 9.33
N ASP A 360 21.92 2.61 8.70
CA ASP A 360 21.80 1.59 7.64
C ASP A 360 21.37 0.23 8.21
N ASP A 361 21.72 -0.06 9.47
CA ASP A 361 21.27 -1.27 10.16
C ASP A 361 19.76 -1.21 10.45
N ASP A 362 19.22 -0.04 10.83
CA ASP A 362 17.78 0.14 10.99
C ASP A 362 17.02 -0.13 9.68
N LYS A 363 17.50 0.45 8.56
CA LYS A 363 16.88 0.26 7.24
C LYS A 363 16.87 -1.23 6.83
N LYS A 364 17.98 -1.93 7.05
CA LYS A 364 18.09 -3.37 6.79
C LYS A 364 17.17 -4.19 7.70
N ALA A 365 17.09 -3.85 8.99
CA ALA A 365 16.24 -4.54 9.95
C ALA A 365 14.75 -4.45 9.57
N PHE A 366 14.27 -3.26 9.20
CA PHE A 366 12.89 -3.09 8.74
C PHE A 366 12.59 -3.80 7.41
N SER A 367 13.54 -3.82 6.48
CA SER A 367 13.42 -4.60 5.25
C SER A 367 13.27 -6.10 5.54
N MET A 368 14.14 -6.65 6.40
CA MET A 368 14.06 -8.07 6.79
C MET A 368 12.78 -8.38 7.57
N GLU A 369 12.31 -7.45 8.42
CA GLU A 369 11.06 -7.63 9.16
C GLU A 369 9.85 -7.66 8.23
N MET A 370 9.78 -6.74 7.26
CA MET A 370 8.71 -6.74 6.26
C MET A 370 8.70 -8.04 5.45
N ALA A 371 9.87 -8.59 5.13
CA ALA A 371 9.98 -9.86 4.39
C ALA A 371 9.43 -11.07 5.16
N LYS A 372 9.37 -11.03 6.51
CA LYS A 372 8.70 -12.07 7.30
C LYS A 372 7.18 -12.14 7.04
N PHE A 373 6.60 -11.07 6.50
CA PHE A 373 5.16 -10.96 6.19
C PHE A 373 4.88 -10.97 4.68
N TYR A 374 5.74 -11.61 3.89
CA TYR A 374 5.53 -11.78 2.47
C TYR A 374 5.85 -13.20 2.03
N ASP A 375 4.85 -13.91 1.50
CA ASP A 375 5.06 -15.18 0.82
C ASP A 375 5.50 -14.92 -0.63
N LYS A 376 6.49 -15.68 -1.13
CA LYS A 376 7.20 -15.43 -2.40
C LYS A 376 6.27 -15.31 -3.63
N ASP A 377 5.12 -15.96 -3.57
CA ASP A 377 4.15 -16.03 -4.66
C ASP A 377 2.85 -15.25 -4.36
N ALA A 378 2.80 -14.50 -3.25
CA ALA A 378 1.63 -13.72 -2.87
C ALA A 378 1.47 -12.45 -3.72
N ASP A 379 0.20 -12.11 -3.99
CA ASP A 379 -0.26 -10.83 -4.55
C ASP A 379 -0.77 -9.87 -3.46
N TYR A 380 -0.32 -10.06 -2.22
CA TYR A 380 -0.64 -9.25 -1.05
C TYR A 380 0.52 -9.28 -0.04
N PHE A 381 0.61 -8.25 0.79
CA PHE A 381 1.36 -8.28 2.04
C PHE A 381 0.55 -9.01 3.11
N GLY A 382 1.18 -9.83 3.93
CA GLY A 382 0.54 -10.74 4.88
C GLY A 382 1.01 -12.19 4.67
N LEU A 383 0.77 -13.04 5.65
CA LEU A 383 1.06 -14.47 5.58
C LEU A 383 -0.23 -15.25 5.40
N ALA A 384 -0.35 -16.13 4.40
CA ALA A 384 -1.57 -16.92 4.19
C ALA A 384 -2.08 -17.72 5.42
N VAL A 385 -1.21 -17.98 6.41
CA VAL A 385 -1.52 -18.67 7.67
C VAL A 385 -0.84 -17.91 8.81
N ASP A 386 -1.61 -17.46 9.81
CA ASP A 386 -1.08 -16.88 11.06
C ASP A 386 -0.23 -17.92 11.81
N PRO A 387 0.85 -17.55 12.54
CA PRO A 387 1.57 -18.38 13.52
C PRO A 387 0.75 -19.36 14.37
N SER A 388 -0.54 -19.10 14.61
CA SER A 388 -1.47 -20.02 15.30
C SER A 388 -1.97 -21.22 14.45
N GLY A 389 -1.70 -21.24 13.15
CA GLY A 389 -2.17 -22.25 12.20
C GLY A 389 -3.55 -21.97 11.59
N ALA A 390 -4.15 -20.82 11.90
CA ALA A 390 -5.36 -20.34 11.22
C ALA A 390 -4.99 -19.72 9.86
N GLU A 391 -5.78 -19.95 8.80
CA GLU A 391 -5.66 -19.15 7.57
C GLU A 391 -5.73 -17.67 7.99
N GLU A 392 -4.71 -16.87 7.65
CA GLU A 392 -4.82 -15.42 7.86
C GLU A 392 -5.99 -14.97 7.02
N ASP A 393 -6.92 -14.34 7.71
CA ASP A 393 -8.18 -13.95 7.13
C ASP A 393 -7.94 -12.76 6.19
N THR A 394 -7.50 -13.05 4.96
CA THR A 394 -7.44 -12.10 3.83
C THR A 394 -8.82 -11.47 3.50
N LEU A 395 -9.87 -11.83 4.25
CA LEU A 395 -11.24 -11.36 4.17
C LEU A 395 -11.62 -10.43 5.34
N HIS A 396 -10.66 -9.87 6.10
CA HIS A 396 -10.98 -8.81 7.08
C HIS A 396 -11.04 -7.41 6.45
N ASN A 397 -11.89 -6.57 7.03
CA ASN A 397 -12.09 -5.15 6.66
C ASN A 397 -10.79 -4.33 6.59
N GLU A 398 -9.83 -4.64 7.44
CA GLU A 398 -8.57 -3.89 7.55
C GLU A 398 -7.50 -4.35 6.56
N MET A 399 -7.64 -5.52 5.92
CA MET A 399 -6.69 -5.97 4.88
C MET A 399 -6.53 -4.90 3.81
N TYR A 400 -7.65 -4.29 3.41
CA TYR A 400 -7.67 -3.17 2.48
C TYR A 400 -6.70 -2.07 2.90
N PHE A 401 -6.80 -1.59 4.14
CA PHE A 401 -5.99 -0.48 4.66
C PHE A 401 -4.53 -0.89 4.86
N GLU A 402 -4.31 -2.11 5.34
CA GLU A 402 -2.99 -2.69 5.55
C GLU A 402 -2.18 -2.79 4.26
N GLN A 403 -2.82 -3.22 3.16
CA GLN A 403 -2.15 -3.30 1.87
C GLN A 403 -1.61 -1.94 1.42
N PHE A 404 -2.36 -0.85 1.58
CA PHE A 404 -1.90 0.48 1.16
C PHE A 404 -0.72 0.96 2.01
N LEU A 405 -0.80 0.85 3.33
CA LEU A 405 0.26 1.35 4.21
C LEU A 405 1.52 0.48 4.09
N GLY A 406 1.38 -0.84 3.97
CA GLY A 406 2.49 -1.73 3.65
C GLY A 406 3.16 -1.36 2.31
N TRP A 407 2.35 -1.03 1.29
CA TRP A 407 2.83 -0.58 -0.02
C TRP A 407 3.56 0.77 0.06
N PHE A 408 3.04 1.77 0.78
CA PHE A 408 3.69 3.07 0.96
C PHE A 408 5.01 2.96 1.72
N GLY A 409 5.05 2.16 2.80
CA GLY A 409 6.29 1.89 3.52
C GLY A 409 7.34 1.24 2.62
N THR A 410 6.94 0.18 1.91
CA THR A 410 7.82 -0.56 1.01
C THR A 410 8.31 0.28 -0.17
N SER A 411 7.43 1.05 -0.80
CA SER A 411 7.83 1.95 -1.91
C SER A 411 8.75 3.09 -1.46
N LEU A 412 8.67 3.54 -0.21
CA LEU A 412 9.66 4.46 0.36
C LEU A 412 11.00 3.75 0.60
N MET A 413 11.00 2.50 1.07
CA MET A 413 12.21 1.67 1.24
C MET A 413 12.97 1.46 -0.07
N THR A 414 12.27 1.35 -1.20
CA THR A 414 12.91 1.15 -2.51
C THR A 414 13.34 2.43 -3.21
N GLY A 415 12.93 3.59 -2.69
CA GLY A 415 13.10 4.88 -3.38
C GLY A 415 12.14 5.09 -4.56
N VAL A 416 11.12 4.24 -4.73
CA VAL A 416 10.07 4.44 -5.74
C VAL A 416 9.19 5.63 -5.35
N PHE A 417 8.79 5.70 -4.08
CA PHE A 417 7.97 6.79 -3.56
C PHE A 417 8.84 8.03 -3.35
N SER A 418 8.98 8.84 -4.40
CA SER A 418 9.97 9.92 -4.54
C SER A 418 9.33 11.22 -5.06
N ASN A 419 10.06 12.33 -4.97
CA ASN A 419 9.56 13.62 -5.43
C ASN A 419 9.64 13.70 -6.96
N ILE A 420 8.60 13.24 -7.66
CA ILE A 420 8.56 13.16 -9.13
C ILE A 420 8.86 14.50 -9.80
N ILE A 421 8.42 15.62 -9.22
CA ILE A 421 8.73 16.95 -9.78
C ILE A 421 10.23 17.19 -9.73
N ASP A 422 10.84 17.01 -8.56
CA ASP A 422 12.27 17.27 -8.36
C ASP A 422 13.14 16.31 -9.15
N ASP A 423 12.79 15.03 -9.20
CA ASP A 423 13.60 14.03 -9.92
C ASP A 423 13.51 14.18 -11.45
N ILE A 424 12.42 14.75 -11.97
CA ILE A 424 12.30 15.13 -13.39
C ILE A 424 13.02 16.44 -13.69
N ASP A 425 12.84 17.47 -12.85
CA ASP A 425 13.40 18.81 -13.09
C ASP A 425 14.90 18.88 -12.79
N ASN A 426 15.37 18.05 -11.86
CA ASN A 426 16.76 17.95 -11.44
C ASN A 426 17.22 16.49 -11.55
N PRO A 427 17.46 15.96 -12.77
CA PRO A 427 17.84 14.56 -12.95
C PRO A 427 19.10 14.18 -12.16
N LYS A 428 18.99 13.11 -11.36
CA LYS A 428 20.06 12.60 -10.50
C LYS A 428 20.58 11.26 -11.00
N GLN A 429 21.74 10.86 -10.50
CA GLN A 429 22.14 9.44 -10.54
C GLN A 429 21.51 8.71 -9.36
N ASN A 430 21.10 7.46 -9.59
CA ASN A 430 20.58 6.61 -8.52
C ASN A 430 21.65 6.40 -7.44
N ALA A 431 21.30 6.65 -6.19
CA ALA A 431 22.14 6.25 -5.06
C ALA A 431 22.23 4.71 -5.01
N PRO A 432 23.41 4.13 -4.67
CA PRO A 432 23.50 2.70 -4.46
C PRO A 432 22.61 2.30 -3.27
N GLY A 433 21.77 1.29 -3.47
CA GLY A 433 20.92 0.76 -2.41
C GLY A 433 21.66 -0.18 -1.48
N LEU A 434 21.22 -0.24 -0.23
CA LEU A 434 21.60 -1.29 0.72
C LEU A 434 21.02 -2.63 0.27
N THR A 435 21.70 -3.72 0.61
CA THR A 435 21.24 -5.08 0.36
C THR A 435 21.28 -5.91 1.63
N THR A 436 20.36 -6.87 1.72
CA THR A 436 20.25 -7.89 2.75
C THR A 436 20.14 -9.28 2.11
N GLU A 437 19.93 -10.30 2.93
CA GLU A 437 19.66 -11.67 2.47
C GLU A 437 18.35 -11.77 1.66
N VAL A 438 17.39 -10.86 1.87
CA VAL A 438 16.13 -10.79 1.11
C VAL A 438 16.39 -10.49 -0.38
N SER A 439 17.49 -9.78 -0.69
CA SER A 439 17.92 -9.52 -2.07
C SER A 439 18.52 -10.75 -2.78
N THR A 440 18.80 -11.84 -2.06
CA THR A 440 19.34 -13.07 -2.67
C THR A 440 18.22 -13.97 -3.13
N PRO A 441 18.18 -14.39 -4.42
CA PRO A 441 17.34 -15.51 -4.81
C PRO A 441 17.79 -16.72 -3.99
N LYS A 442 16.88 -17.37 -3.25
CA LYS A 442 17.17 -18.71 -2.75
C LYS A 442 17.34 -19.61 -3.98
N GLU A 443 18.59 -19.88 -4.37
CA GLU A 443 18.87 -21.02 -5.25
C GLU A 443 18.31 -22.25 -4.56
N GLU A 444 17.35 -22.92 -5.20
CA GLU A 444 16.93 -24.26 -4.80
C GLU A 444 18.13 -25.18 -5.05
N THR A 445 18.97 -25.38 -4.04
CA THR A 445 19.81 -26.57 -3.98
C THR A 445 18.85 -27.75 -3.88
N PRO A 446 18.86 -28.70 -4.84
CA PRO A 446 18.16 -29.96 -4.64
C PRO A 446 18.73 -30.57 -3.37
N GLU A 447 17.90 -30.84 -2.37
CA GLU A 447 18.34 -31.61 -1.21
C GLU A 447 18.89 -32.95 -1.72
N GLU A 448 20.18 -33.19 -1.52
CA GLU A 448 20.77 -34.51 -1.71
C GLU A 448 20.10 -35.46 -0.71
N ASN A 449 19.19 -36.30 -1.23
CA ASN A 449 18.60 -37.37 -0.46
C ASN A 449 19.72 -38.37 -0.09
N PRO A 450 20.01 -38.66 1.19
CA PRO A 450 21.16 -39.50 1.60
C PRO A 450 21.05 -40.98 1.23
N ASN A 451 20.13 -41.35 0.34
CA ASN A 451 19.80 -42.73 -0.04
C ASN A 451 20.08 -43.08 -1.51
N ASP A 452 20.75 -42.23 -2.27
CA ASP A 452 21.16 -42.56 -3.64
C ASP A 452 22.36 -43.52 -3.64
N ASN A 453 22.04 -44.81 -3.54
CA ASN A 453 22.92 -45.92 -3.87
C ASN A 453 22.96 -46.09 -5.41
N PRO A 454 24.13 -46.06 -6.09
CA PRO A 454 24.22 -46.02 -7.55
C PRO A 454 23.73 -47.29 -8.28
N ASP A 455 23.41 -48.36 -7.55
CA ASP A 455 23.06 -49.68 -8.09
C ASP A 455 21.58 -50.08 -7.90
N LYS A 456 20.66 -49.14 -7.66
CA LYS A 456 19.21 -49.42 -7.67
C LYS A 456 18.58 -49.03 -9.01
N GLU A 457 18.02 -50.02 -9.71
CA GLU A 457 17.10 -49.80 -10.84
C GLU A 457 15.96 -48.84 -10.44
N PRO A 458 15.51 -47.96 -11.36
CA PRO A 458 14.52 -46.92 -11.03
C PRO A 458 13.18 -47.55 -10.63
N GLY A 459 12.87 -47.43 -9.33
CA GLY A 459 11.59 -47.82 -8.76
C GLY A 459 10.48 -46.87 -9.20
N LYS A 460 9.36 -47.42 -9.66
CA LYS A 460 8.14 -46.69 -10.03
C LYS A 460 7.54 -46.01 -8.80
N GLU A 461 7.42 -44.69 -8.82
CA GLU A 461 6.56 -43.96 -7.90
C GLU A 461 5.08 -44.28 -8.21
N GLN A 462 4.31 -44.60 -7.18
CA GLN A 462 2.87 -44.86 -7.26
C GLN A 462 2.11 -43.65 -6.68
N ASP A 463 0.99 -43.28 -7.29
CA ASP A 463 0.05 -42.34 -6.68
C ASP A 463 -0.70 -42.98 -5.49
N ALA A 464 -1.43 -42.18 -4.72
CA ALA A 464 -2.13 -42.62 -3.50
C ALA A 464 -3.25 -43.66 -3.71
N ILE A 465 -3.40 -44.22 -4.92
CA ILE A 465 -4.28 -45.36 -5.21
C ILE A 465 -3.61 -46.41 -6.15
N GLY A 466 -2.30 -46.33 -6.39
CA GLY A 466 -1.51 -47.44 -6.94
C GLY A 466 -1.46 -47.60 -8.47
N ASN A 467 -1.64 -46.54 -9.28
CA ASN A 467 -1.53 -46.66 -10.75
C ASN A 467 -0.35 -45.87 -11.35
N SER A 468 0.31 -46.45 -12.37
CA SER A 468 1.47 -45.86 -13.05
C SER A 468 1.05 -44.86 -14.13
N MET A 469 1.60 -43.64 -14.08
CA MET A 469 1.35 -42.58 -15.06
C MET A 469 2.25 -42.71 -16.30
N ALA A 470 1.65 -42.59 -17.50
CA ALA A 470 2.36 -42.40 -18.76
C ALA A 470 1.84 -41.16 -19.50
N THR A 471 2.74 -40.21 -19.76
CA THR A 471 2.71 -39.08 -20.73
C THR A 471 1.57 -38.03 -20.66
N PRO A 472 1.86 -36.75 -21.00
CA PRO A 472 0.96 -35.62 -20.78
C PRO A 472 -0.17 -35.59 -21.81
N VAL A 473 -1.42 -35.44 -21.35
CA VAL A 473 -2.62 -35.38 -22.21
C VAL A 473 -3.07 -33.93 -22.39
N ALA A 474 -3.29 -33.54 -23.64
CA ALA A 474 -3.67 -32.20 -24.12
C ALA A 474 -4.98 -31.61 -23.55
N GLU A 475 -5.10 -30.29 -23.63
CA GLU A 475 -6.08 -29.36 -23.04
C GLU A 475 -7.60 -29.61 -23.31
N SER A 476 -8.01 -30.68 -23.99
CA SER A 476 -9.43 -30.91 -24.36
C SER A 476 -10.16 -31.98 -23.52
N SER A 477 -9.66 -32.32 -22.33
CA SER A 477 -10.16 -33.46 -21.53
C SER A 477 -11.13 -33.09 -20.40
N ILE A 478 -11.39 -31.80 -20.17
CA ILE A 478 -12.29 -31.30 -19.11
C ILE A 478 -13.29 -30.30 -19.71
N ARG A 479 -14.57 -30.41 -19.32
CA ARG A 479 -15.58 -29.38 -19.59
C ARG A 479 -16.45 -29.15 -18.35
N VAL A 480 -16.93 -27.92 -18.18
CA VAL A 480 -17.78 -27.53 -17.05
C VAL A 480 -19.14 -27.08 -17.58
N GLN A 481 -20.22 -27.58 -16.98
CA GLN A 481 -21.59 -27.20 -17.33
C GLN A 481 -22.40 -26.90 -16.08
N ARG A 482 -23.31 -25.92 -16.16
CA ARG A 482 -24.27 -25.62 -15.10
C ARG A 482 -25.65 -26.20 -15.46
N LYS A 483 -26.22 -27.03 -14.59
CA LYS A 483 -27.57 -27.61 -14.76
C LYS A 483 -28.32 -27.52 -13.43
N ASN A 484 -29.53 -26.97 -13.45
CA ASN A 484 -30.39 -26.79 -12.26
C ASN A 484 -29.68 -26.13 -11.06
N GLY A 485 -28.84 -25.12 -11.33
CA GLY A 485 -28.11 -24.38 -10.29
C GLY A 485 -26.80 -25.01 -9.82
N GLN A 486 -26.53 -26.28 -10.13
CA GLN A 486 -25.29 -26.98 -9.74
C GLN A 486 -24.26 -27.01 -10.87
N ILE A 487 -22.97 -26.92 -10.49
CA ILE A 487 -21.83 -27.08 -11.40
C ILE A 487 -21.52 -28.58 -11.54
N GLN A 488 -21.48 -29.05 -12.78
CA GLN A 488 -21.04 -30.40 -13.14
C GLN A 488 -19.73 -30.32 -13.93
N ILE A 489 -18.73 -31.07 -13.49
CA ILE A 489 -17.44 -31.18 -14.18
C ILE A 489 -17.42 -32.51 -14.90
N PHE A 490 -17.08 -32.50 -16.19
CA PHE A 490 -16.93 -33.70 -16.99
C PHE A 490 -15.45 -33.86 -17.29
N ARG A 491 -14.93 -35.08 -17.09
CA ARG A 491 -13.56 -35.44 -17.47
C ARG A 491 -13.59 -36.69 -18.33
N LYS A 492 -12.78 -36.69 -19.40
CA LYS A 492 -12.53 -37.87 -20.22
C LYS A 492 -11.50 -38.79 -19.55
N ASP A 493 -11.77 -40.08 -19.54
CA ASP A 493 -10.75 -41.08 -19.21
C ASP A 493 -9.82 -41.35 -20.41
N SER A 494 -8.84 -42.22 -20.21
CA SER A 494 -7.87 -42.64 -21.24
C SER A 494 -8.52 -43.35 -22.43
N GLU A 495 -9.77 -43.80 -22.30
CA GLU A 495 -10.57 -44.44 -23.34
C GLU A 495 -11.58 -43.46 -23.99
N ASN A 496 -11.49 -42.17 -23.65
CA ASN A 496 -12.30 -41.07 -24.19
C ASN A 496 -13.78 -41.09 -23.72
N HIS A 497 -14.11 -41.81 -22.65
CA HIS A 497 -15.44 -41.81 -22.04
C HIS A 497 -15.61 -40.64 -21.06
N TRP A 498 -16.78 -40.00 -21.07
CA TRP A 498 -17.09 -38.91 -20.15
C TRP A 498 -17.57 -39.44 -18.80
N THR A 499 -16.85 -39.07 -17.74
CA THR A 499 -17.31 -39.24 -16.35
C THR A 499 -17.75 -37.89 -15.79
N VAL A 500 -18.87 -37.88 -15.06
CA VAL A 500 -19.40 -36.69 -14.38
C VAL A 500 -18.89 -36.65 -12.94
N TYR A 501 -18.47 -35.47 -12.51
CA TYR A 501 -18.04 -35.18 -11.16
C TYR A 501 -18.88 -34.05 -10.57
N GLY A 502 -19.28 -34.23 -9.32
CA GLY A 502 -19.88 -33.22 -8.48
C GLY A 502 -18.84 -32.56 -7.58
N LEU A 503 -19.15 -31.37 -7.10
CA LEU A 503 -18.35 -30.64 -6.12
C LEU A 503 -19.07 -30.63 -4.77
N ASN A 504 -18.36 -31.04 -3.72
CA ASN A 504 -18.76 -30.83 -2.33
C ASN A 504 -17.65 -30.05 -1.62
N GLY A 505 -17.83 -28.73 -1.45
CA GLY A 505 -16.75 -27.82 -1.07
C GLY A 505 -15.62 -27.81 -2.12
N LYS A 506 -14.37 -28.00 -1.71
CA LYS A 506 -13.19 -28.12 -2.59
C LYS A 506 -12.91 -29.55 -3.10
N ARG A 507 -13.74 -30.55 -2.74
CA ARG A 507 -13.52 -31.97 -3.15
C ARG A 507 -14.43 -32.38 -4.31
N LEU A 508 -13.82 -33.00 -5.32
CA LEU A 508 -14.53 -33.66 -6.40
C LEU A 508 -14.95 -35.06 -5.98
N PHE A 509 -16.16 -35.45 -6.34
CA PHE A 509 -16.63 -36.83 -6.20
C PHE A 509 -17.25 -37.29 -7.51
N LYS A 510 -17.02 -38.56 -7.87
CA LYS A 510 -17.60 -39.16 -9.07
C LYS A 510 -19.09 -39.35 -8.84
N VAL A 511 -19.90 -38.77 -9.72
CA VAL A 511 -21.34 -39.04 -9.76
C VAL A 511 -21.50 -40.36 -10.50
N GLN A 512 -22.06 -41.38 -9.84
CA GLN A 512 -22.35 -42.66 -10.49
C GLN A 512 -23.47 -42.54 -11.51
#